data_AF-A0A0T6LS93-F1
#
_entry.id   AF-A0A0T6LS93-F1
#
_cell.length_a   1.000
_cell.length_b   1.000
_cell.length_c   1.000
_cell.angle_alpha   90.00
_cell.angle_beta   90.00
_cell.angle_gamma   90.00
#
_symmetry.space_group_name_H-M   'P 1'
#
loop_
_entity.id
_entity.type
_entity.pdbx_description
1 polymer ?
#
loop_
_entity_poly.entity_id
_entity_poly.type
_entity_poly.pdbx_seq_one_letter_code
_entity_poly.pdbx_strand_id
1 'polypeptide(L)'
;MSRRAPRFALRSPDLLRTLMKHTGDGTSVSIRDLATATSVAPSTVGALLTGDQETLNIEAASAIADRIGVDLLVLWTPTGRSSTGATLREAVA
;
A
#
# COMPACT_ATOMS: atom_id res chain seq x y z
N MET A 1 22.23 5.67 -14.22
CA MET A 1 20.77 5.92 -14.15
C MET A 1 20.26 5.42 -12.80
N SER A 2 19.97 6.30 -11.84
CA SER A 2 19.35 5.87 -10.57
C SER A 2 17.91 5.44 -10.87
N ARG A 3 17.64 4.14 -10.76
CA ARG A 3 16.29 3.60 -10.91
C ARG A 3 15.54 3.91 -9.61
N ARG A 4 14.64 4.88 -9.64
CA ARG A 4 13.76 5.18 -8.49
C ARG A 4 12.98 3.89 -8.15
N ALA A 5 12.92 3.54 -6.86
CA ALA A 5 12.19 2.35 -6.42
C ALA A 5 10.73 2.43 -6.93
N PRO A 6 10.15 1.32 -7.45
CA PRO A 6 8.77 1.30 -7.90
C PRO A 6 7.82 1.75 -6.79
N ARG A 7 6.76 2.46 -7.18
CA ARG A 7 5.69 2.88 -6.26
C ARG A 7 4.42 2.07 -6.48
N PHE A 8 3.69 1.92 -5.39
CA PHE A 8 2.46 1.17 -5.30
C PHE A 8 1.42 2.03 -4.60
N ALA A 9 0.22 2.12 -5.16
CA ALA A 9 -0.94 2.76 -4.55
C ALA A 9 -1.77 1.73 -3.81
N LEU A 10 -2.23 2.10 -2.62
CA LEU A 10 -3.19 1.30 -1.88
C LEU A 10 -4.50 1.25 -2.67
N ARG A 11 -5.03 0.06 -2.92
CA ARG A 11 -6.28 -0.09 -3.68
C ARG A 11 -7.47 0.52 -2.93
N SER A 12 -7.54 0.32 -1.62
CA SER A 12 -8.63 0.80 -0.78
C SER A 12 -8.21 0.80 0.69
N PRO A 13 -8.41 1.91 1.42
CA PRO A 13 -8.26 1.93 2.87
C PRO A 13 -9.19 0.95 3.59
N ASP A 14 -10.40 0.73 3.08
CA ASP A 14 -11.37 -0.20 3.66
C ASP A 14 -10.98 -1.66 3.45
N LEU A 15 -10.36 -1.97 2.31
CA LEU A 15 -9.77 -3.28 2.09
C LEU A 15 -8.64 -3.54 3.10
N LEU A 16 -7.75 -2.56 3.31
CA LEU A 16 -6.70 -2.67 4.31
C LEU A 16 -7.29 -2.90 5.71
N ARG A 17 -8.30 -2.12 6.12
CA ARG A 17 -9.01 -2.32 7.40
C ARG A 17 -9.58 -3.72 7.54
N THR A 18 -10.19 -4.23 6.47
CA THR A 18 -10.80 -5.56 6.45
C THR A 18 -9.75 -6.65 6.63
N LEU A 19 -8.66 -6.56 5.88
CA LEU A 19 -7.58 -7.54 5.95
C LEU A 19 -6.80 -7.46 7.28
N MET A 20 -6.70 -6.28 7.89
CA MET A 20 -6.13 -6.15 9.25
C MET A 20 -6.96 -6.87 10.32
N LYS A 21 -8.27 -7.08 10.11
CA LYS A 21 -9.13 -7.84 11.03
C LYS A 21 -9.07 -9.35 10.78
N HIS A 22 -8.63 -9.76 9.59
CA HIS A 22 -8.65 -11.14 9.10
C HIS A 22 -7.36 -11.43 8.33
N THR A 23 -6.23 -11.41 9.02
CA THR A 23 -4.94 -11.71 8.39
C THR A 23 -4.87 -13.17 7.95
N GLY A 24 -3.91 -13.52 7.10
CA GLY A 24 -3.76 -14.88 6.55
C GLY A 24 -3.54 -15.98 7.60
N ASP A 25 -3.15 -15.61 8.83
CA ASP A 25 -3.04 -16.50 9.99
C ASP A 25 -4.31 -16.56 10.85
N GLY A 26 -5.39 -15.90 10.43
CA GLY A 26 -6.67 -15.83 11.15
C GLY A 26 -6.70 -14.85 12.32
N THR A 27 -5.64 -14.07 12.55
CA THR A 27 -5.56 -13.10 13.65
C THR A 27 -5.98 -11.69 13.21
N SER A 28 -6.11 -10.79 14.18
CA SER A 28 -6.27 -9.36 13.94
C SER A 28 -4.98 -8.62 14.29
N VAL A 29 -4.64 -7.59 13.53
CA VAL A 29 -3.46 -6.75 13.76
C VAL A 29 -3.85 -5.30 13.98
N SER A 30 -3.27 -4.65 14.99
CA SER A 30 -3.41 -3.21 15.19
C SER A 30 -2.48 -2.42 14.28
N ILE A 31 -2.68 -1.10 14.19
CA ILE A 31 -1.74 -0.17 13.52
C ILE A 31 -0.33 -0.32 14.10
N ARG A 32 -0.23 -0.45 15.42
CA ARG A 32 1.06 -0.57 16.12
C ARG A 32 1.74 -1.89 15.76
N ASP A 33 0.99 -3.00 15.77
CA ASP A 33 1.54 -4.33 15.43
C ASP A 33 2.01 -4.36 13.99
N LEU A 34 1.23 -3.79 13.07
CA LEU A 34 1.57 -3.70 11.66
C LEU A 34 2.83 -2.85 11.45
N ALA A 35 2.91 -1.69 12.10
CA ALA A 35 4.08 -0.81 12.02
C ALA A 35 5.36 -1.49 12.56
N THR A 36 5.26 -2.12 13.74
CA THR A 36 6.39 -2.85 14.35
C THR A 36 6.86 -4.00 13.46
N ALA A 37 5.95 -4.69 12.77
CA ALA A 37 6.31 -5.83 11.94
C ALA A 37 6.83 -5.46 10.54
N THR A 38 6.56 -4.26 10.04
CA THR A 38 6.82 -3.88 8.63
C THR A 38 7.89 -2.79 8.45
N SER A 39 8.48 -2.32 9.56
CA SER A 39 9.36 -1.13 9.59
C SER A 39 8.72 0.14 9.00
N VAL A 40 7.40 0.14 8.80
CA VAL A 40 6.63 1.30 8.38
C VAL A 40 6.24 2.11 9.61
N ALA A 41 6.41 3.43 9.56
CA ALA A 41 6.04 4.28 10.68
C ALA A 41 4.53 4.15 11.01
N PRO A 42 4.13 4.10 12.29
CA PRO A 42 2.71 4.03 12.68
C PRO A 42 1.86 5.16 12.08
N SER A 43 2.43 6.36 11.95
CA SER A 43 1.78 7.50 11.31
C SER A 43 1.49 7.26 9.83
N THR A 44 2.40 6.61 9.11
CA THR A 44 2.21 6.23 7.71
C THR A 44 1.10 5.19 7.57
N VAL A 45 1.04 4.19 8.46
CA VAL A 45 -0.06 3.22 8.49
C VAL A 45 -1.40 3.91 8.78
N GLY A 46 -1.41 4.84 9.73
CA GLY A 46 -2.58 5.68 10.00
C GLY A 46 -3.03 6.49 8.77
N ALA A 47 -2.09 7.15 8.10
CA ALA A 47 -2.34 7.94 6.89
C ALA A 47 -2.85 7.09 5.71
N LEU A 48 -2.42 5.83 5.59
CA LEU A 48 -2.96 4.88 4.62
C LEU A 48 -4.42 4.52 4.90
N LEU A 49 -4.76 4.38 6.19
CA LEU A 49 -6.14 4.10 6.59
C LEU A 49 -7.04 5.31 6.39
N THR A 50 -6.56 6.54 6.62
CA THR A 50 -7.36 7.76 6.39
C THR A 50 -7.42 8.16 4.92
N GLY A 51 -6.46 7.71 4.10
CA GLY A 51 -6.31 8.14 2.70
C GLY A 51 -5.40 9.37 2.55
N ASP A 52 -4.87 9.93 3.64
CA ASP A 52 -3.91 11.05 3.58
C ASP A 52 -2.59 10.65 2.89
N GLN A 53 -2.26 9.36 2.93
CA GLN A 53 -1.18 8.76 2.16
C GLN A 53 -1.77 7.64 1.32
N GLU A 54 -1.55 7.68 0.00
CA GLU A 54 -2.09 6.65 -0.90
C GLU A 54 -0.99 5.72 -1.43
N THR A 55 0.28 6.12 -1.37
CA THR A 55 1.37 5.39 -2.06
C THR A 55 2.53 5.04 -1.15
N LEU A 56 3.15 3.90 -1.42
CA LEU A 56 4.41 3.47 -0.80
C LEU A 56 5.43 3.05 -1.86
N ASN A 57 6.70 2.91 -1.46
CA ASN A 57 7.69 2.18 -2.25
C ASN A 57 7.44 0.67 -2.17
N ILE A 58 8.09 -0.08 -3.06
CA ILE A 58 7.94 -1.54 -3.12
C ILE A 58 8.30 -2.22 -1.80
N GLU A 59 9.34 -1.76 -1.10
CA GLU A 59 9.80 -2.40 0.14
C GLU A 59 8.73 -2.32 1.23
N ALA A 60 8.14 -1.15 1.44
CA ALA A 60 7.10 -0.96 2.46
C ALA A 60 5.76 -1.58 2.05
N ALA A 61 5.39 -1.51 0.76
CA ALA A 61 4.16 -2.12 0.27
C ALA A 61 4.19 -3.65 0.41
N SER A 62 5.31 -4.28 0.03
CA SER A 62 5.51 -5.73 0.18
C SER A 62 5.52 -6.14 1.65
N ALA A 63 6.24 -5.41 2.51
CA ALA A 63 6.26 -5.72 3.94
C ALA A 63 4.84 -5.73 4.56
N ILE A 64 4.00 -4.75 4.21
CA ILE A 64 2.60 -4.72 4.65
C ILE A 64 1.82 -5.91 4.09
N ALA A 65 1.95 -6.22 2.80
CA ALA A 65 1.24 -7.35 2.18
C ALA A 65 1.62 -8.69 2.83
N ASP A 66 2.93 -8.92 3.02
CA ASP A 66 3.48 -10.11 3.67
C ASP A 66 2.98 -10.23 5.11
N ARG A 67 2.98 -9.14 5.88
CA ARG A 67 2.50 -9.15 7.26
C ARG A 67 1.00 -9.45 7.34
N ILE A 68 0.22 -8.95 6.40
CA ILE A 68 -1.22 -9.22 6.32
C ILE A 68 -1.48 -10.67 5.87
N GLY A 69 -0.55 -11.28 5.13
CA GLY A 69 -0.69 -12.62 4.59
C GLY A 69 -1.44 -12.66 3.26
N VAL A 70 -1.25 -11.63 2.42
CA VAL A 70 -1.83 -11.56 1.07
C VAL A 70 -0.76 -11.24 0.04
N ASP A 71 -0.98 -11.64 -1.21
CA ASP A 71 -0.10 -11.23 -2.31
C ASP A 71 -0.14 -9.70 -2.51
N LEU A 72 1.01 -9.10 -2.84
CA LEU A 72 1.17 -7.65 -3.03
C LEU A 72 0.04 -7.02 -3.86
N LEU A 73 -0.34 -7.66 -4.98
CA LEU A 73 -1.31 -7.12 -5.93
C LEU A 73 -2.78 -7.22 -5.48
N VAL A 74 -3.05 -7.96 -4.40
CA VAL A 74 -4.38 -7.97 -3.76
C VAL A 74 -4.66 -6.61 -3.14
N LEU A 75 -3.66 -6.06 -2.44
CA LEU A 75 -3.79 -4.83 -1.67
C LEU A 75 -3.30 -3.59 -2.43
N TRP A 76 -2.36 -3.77 -3.35
CA TRP A 76 -1.64 -2.67 -3.98
C TRP A 76 -1.73 -2.68 -5.50
N THR A 77 -1.80 -1.50 -6.10
CA THR A 77 -1.74 -1.29 -7.55
C THR A 77 -0.42 -0.62 -7.91
N PRO A 78 0.38 -1.16 -8.84
CA PRO A 78 1.58 -0.47 -9.33
C PRO A 78 1.21 0.89 -9.93
N THR A 79 1.79 2.00 -9.45
CA THR A 79 1.47 3.36 -9.97
C THR A 79 2.25 3.72 -11.24
N GLY A 80 2.53 2.71 -12.06
CA GLY A 80 3.36 2.82 -13.26
C GLY A 80 4.87 2.88 -12.96
N ARG A 81 5.66 2.36 -13.90
CA ARG A 81 7.03 2.83 -14.09
C ARG A 81 6.88 4.29 -14.54
N SER A 82 7.58 5.25 -13.95
CA SER A 82 7.56 6.63 -14.46
C SER A 82 7.89 6.63 -15.97
N SER A 83 6.88 6.65 -16.83
CA SER A 83 7.01 7.20 -18.17
C SER A 83 6.84 8.69 -17.98
N THR A 84 7.91 9.44 -18.24
CA THR A 84 7.93 10.89 -18.29
C THR A 84 6.66 11.41 -18.98
N GLY A 85 5.87 12.20 -18.23
CA GLY A 85 4.85 13.13 -18.71
C GLY A 85 3.96 12.73 -19.89
N ALA A 86 2.76 12.25 -19.60
CA ALA A 86 1.59 12.56 -20.43
C ALA A 86 0.35 12.58 -19.53
N THR A 87 -0.14 13.80 -19.30
CA THR A 87 -1.39 14.12 -18.62
C THR A 87 -2.55 13.42 -19.34
N LEU A 88 -3.21 12.45 -18.69
CA LEU A 88 -4.53 12.00 -19.15
C LEU A 88 -5.57 12.98 -18.60
N ARG A 89 -5.78 14.07 -19.33
CA ARG A 89 -7.10 14.70 -19.42
C ARG A 89 -7.64 14.47 -20.82
N GLU A 90 -8.93 14.16 -20.85
CA GLU A 90 -9.82 14.10 -22.02
C GLU A 90 -9.77 12.83 -22.87
N ALA A 91 -10.79 11.97 -22.67
CA ALA A 91 -11.46 11.26 -23.75
C ALA A 91 -12.80 10.66 -23.24
N VAL A 92 -13.80 11.51 -22.99
CA VAL A 92 -15.22 11.19 -23.23
C VAL A 92 -15.92 12.47 -23.70
N ALA A 93 -15.92 12.66 -25.00
CA ALA A 93 -16.90 13.44 -25.75
C ALA A 93 -17.10 12.70 -27.09
#